data_AF-A0A2R6JKZ3-F1
#
_entry.id   AF-A0A2R6JKZ3-F1
#
_cell.length_a   1.000
_cell.length_b   1.000
_cell.length_c   1.000
_cell.angle_alpha   90.00
_cell.angle_beta   90.00
_cell.angle_gamma   90.00
#
_symmetry.space_group_name_H-M   'P 1'
#
loop_
_entity.id
_entity.type
_entity.pdbx_description
1 polymer ?
#
loop_
_entity_poly.entity_id
_entity_poly.type
_entity_poly.pdbx_seq_one_letter_code
_entity_poly.pdbx_strand_id
1 'polypeptide(L)'
;MDSTPGFHSLTEERTASLAVEGSLPGWLDGGLVRNGPGAFSVGGDTVDHWFDGLAMCYRFGFDPGNRAGGAVDAADAVHYRNRFLETDAYRK
;
A
#
# COMPACT_ATOMS: atom_id res chain seq x y z
N MET A 1 -21.34 -14.13 -6.12
CA MET A 1 -19.92 -14.53 -6.14
C MET A 1 -19.29 -13.84 -4.95
N ASP A 2 -19.03 -14.59 -3.89
CA ASP A 2 -18.36 -14.06 -2.70
C ASP A 2 -16.93 -13.69 -3.06
N SER A 3 -16.67 -12.40 -3.25
CA SER A 3 -15.30 -11.90 -3.32
C SER A 3 -14.72 -11.99 -1.91
N THR A 4 -13.93 -13.02 -1.61
CA THR A 4 -13.19 -13.05 -0.34
C THR A 4 -12.26 -11.83 -0.31
N PRO A 5 -12.48 -10.86 0.59
CA PRO A 5 -11.67 -9.66 0.61
C PRO A 5 -10.20 -10.04 0.90
N GLY A 6 -9.26 -9.49 0.13
CA GLY A 6 -7.82 -9.61 0.41
C GLY A 6 -7.05 -10.75 -0.28
N PHE A 7 -7.71 -11.65 -1.01
CA PHE A 7 -7.04 -12.73 -1.77
C PHE A 7 -7.20 -12.55 -3.30
N HIS A 8 -6.93 -11.34 -3.79
CA HIS A 8 -6.93 -11.03 -5.21
C HIS A 8 -5.76 -10.11 -5.56
N SER A 9 -5.33 -10.13 -6.81
CA SER A 9 -4.25 -9.27 -7.30
C SER A 9 -4.65 -7.80 -7.27
N LEU A 10 -3.75 -6.96 -6.77
CA LEU A 10 -3.70 -5.54 -7.07
C LEU A 10 -2.96 -5.36 -8.40
N THR A 11 -3.53 -4.60 -9.32
CA THR A 11 -2.94 -4.32 -10.63
C THR A 11 -2.33 -2.92 -10.72
N GLU A 12 -2.53 -2.09 -9.70
CA GLU A 12 -2.15 -0.68 -9.72
C GLU A 12 -1.22 -0.31 -8.57
N GLU A 13 -0.20 0.46 -8.91
CA GLU A 13 0.61 1.23 -7.96
C GLU A 13 0.01 2.62 -7.79
N ARG A 14 -0.13 3.07 -6.55
CA ARG A 14 -0.77 4.33 -6.22
C ARG A 14 0.08 5.15 -5.27
N THR A 15 -0.02 6.47 -5.41
CA THR A 15 0.45 7.45 -4.44
C THR A 15 -0.72 8.35 -4.10
N ALA A 16 -1.05 8.49 -2.83
CA ALA A 16 -2.21 9.25 -2.38
C ALA A 16 -1.96 9.89 -1.01
N SER A 17 -2.61 11.03 -0.75
CA SER A 17 -2.78 11.55 0.60
C SER A 17 -4.19 11.23 1.06
N LEU A 18 -4.33 10.76 2.29
CA LEU A 18 -5.58 10.32 2.89
C LEU A 18 -5.91 11.25 4.07
N ALA A 19 -7.14 11.75 4.11
CA ALA A 19 -7.65 12.48 5.25
C ALA A 19 -7.81 11.54 6.44
N VAL A 20 -7.42 11.97 7.63
CA VAL A 20 -7.60 11.20 8.87
C VAL A 20 -8.97 11.49 9.47
N GLU A 21 -9.72 10.44 9.76
CA GLU A 21 -10.87 10.52 10.66
C GLU A 21 -10.39 10.36 12.11
N GLY A 22 -10.58 11.40 12.94
CA GLY A 22 -10.04 11.46 14.31
C GLY A 22 -8.80 12.35 14.39
N SER A 23 -7.81 11.94 15.19
CA SER A 23 -6.55 12.68 15.33
C SER A 23 -5.37 11.74 15.49
N LEU A 24 -4.25 12.07 14.86
CA LEU A 24 -2.99 11.38 15.05
C LEU A 24 -2.28 11.92 16.30
N PRO A 25 -1.67 11.05 17.13
CA PRO A 25 -0.80 11.51 18.20
C PRO A 25 0.37 12.32 17.62
N GLY A 26 0.66 13.50 18.18
CA GLY A 26 1.71 14.38 17.65
C GLY A 26 3.13 13.79 17.65
N TRP A 27 3.37 12.71 18.41
CA TRP A 27 4.64 11.98 18.40
C TRP A 27 4.75 10.93 17.28
N LEU A 28 3.65 10.59 16.61
CA LEU A 28 3.64 9.60 15.53
C LEU A 28 4.06 10.24 14.21
N ASP A 29 5.36 10.47 14.08
CA ASP A 29 6.00 11.10 12.92
C ASP A 29 6.99 10.10 12.32
N GLY A 30 6.69 9.59 11.12
CA GLY A 30 7.45 8.51 10.49
C GLY A 30 6.66 7.71 9.47
N GLY A 31 7.10 6.49 9.17
CA GLY A 31 6.46 5.62 8.18
C GLY A 31 6.31 4.17 8.64
N LEU A 32 5.13 3.61 8.43
CA LEU A 32 4.90 2.17 8.53
C LEU A 32 5.08 1.54 7.14
N VAL A 33 5.99 0.58 7.03
CA VAL A 33 6.15 -0.25 5.83
C VAL A 33 5.57 -1.64 6.08
N ARG A 34 4.74 -2.11 5.15
CA ARG A 34 4.21 -3.47 5.10
C ARG A 34 4.68 -4.13 3.82
N ASN A 35 4.90 -5.43 3.87
CA ASN A 35 5.19 -6.26 2.70
C ASN A 35 4.22 -7.44 2.68
N GLY A 36 3.84 -7.87 1.49
CA GLY A 36 2.94 -9.00 1.27
C GLY A 36 2.73 -9.27 -0.22
N PRO A 37 1.97 -10.32 -0.56
CA PRO A 37 1.66 -10.62 -1.95
C PRO A 37 0.73 -9.53 -2.51
N GLY A 38 1.14 -8.92 -3.63
CA GLY A 38 0.40 -7.91 -4.37
C GLY A 38 -0.26 -8.45 -5.63
N ALA A 39 0.32 -9.46 -6.29
CA ALA A 39 -0.27 -10.10 -7.47
C ALA A 39 -0.06 -11.61 -7.46
N PHE A 40 -1.09 -12.35 -7.85
CA PHE A 40 -1.11 -13.81 -7.94
C PHE A 40 -1.04 -14.31 -9.40
N SER A 41 -0.78 -13.41 -10.34
CA SER A 41 -0.56 -13.75 -11.75
C SER A 41 0.55 -12.91 -12.37
N VAL A 42 1.39 -13.56 -13.20
CA VAL A 42 2.53 -12.95 -13.91
C VAL A 42 2.61 -13.58 -15.29
N GLY A 43 2.65 -12.78 -16.36
CA GLY A 43 2.84 -13.29 -17.71
C GLY A 43 1.73 -14.24 -18.23
N GLY A 44 0.58 -14.29 -17.56
CA GLY A 44 -0.54 -15.19 -17.90
C GLY A 44 -0.61 -16.46 -17.02
N ASP A 45 0.43 -16.75 -16.24
CA ASP A 45 0.45 -17.84 -15.28
C ASP A 45 -0.10 -17.38 -13.92
N THR A 46 -0.81 -18.27 -13.22
CA THR A 46 -1.34 -18.03 -11.87
C THR A 46 -0.59 -18.87 -10.84
N VAL A 47 -0.47 -18.36 -9.61
CA VAL A 47 0.15 -19.11 -8.51
C VAL A 47 -0.90 -19.86 -7.69
N ASP A 48 -0.50 -21.02 -7.15
CA ASP A 48 -1.41 -21.92 -6.41
C ASP A 48 -1.47 -21.61 -4.91
N HIS A 49 -0.48 -20.90 -4.37
CA HIS A 49 -0.37 -20.60 -2.95
C HIS A 49 -0.30 -19.10 -2.65
N TRP A 50 -0.91 -18.67 -1.54
CA TRP A 50 -0.95 -17.26 -1.15
C TRP A 50 0.45 -16.63 -0.98
N PHE A 51 1.44 -17.43 -0.57
CA PHE A 51 2.82 -16.96 -0.39
C PHE A 51 3.65 -16.83 -1.67
N ASP A 52 3.13 -17.31 -2.79
CA ASP A 52 3.84 -17.29 -4.08
C ASP A 52 3.56 -16.00 -4.88
N GLY A 53 2.61 -15.18 -4.40
CA GLY A 53 2.29 -13.91 -5.04
C GLY A 53 3.48 -12.95 -5.04
N LEU A 54 3.62 -12.18 -6.12
CA LEU A 54 4.65 -11.16 -6.27
C LEU A 54 4.61 -10.17 -5.12
N ALA A 55 5.77 -9.89 -4.52
CA ALA A 55 5.89 -8.98 -3.39
C ALA A 55 5.52 -7.55 -3.76
N MET A 56 4.70 -6.91 -2.93
CA MET A 56 4.37 -5.49 -2.98
C MET A 56 4.62 -4.87 -1.62
N CYS A 57 5.36 -3.76 -1.63
CA CYS A 57 5.56 -2.94 -0.45
C CYS A 57 4.47 -1.87 -0.39
N TYR A 58 3.98 -1.61 0.82
CA TYR A 58 3.03 -0.56 1.16
C TYR A 58 3.66 0.35 2.20
N ARG A 59 3.55 1.66 2.03
CA ARG A 59 4.02 2.67 2.99
C ARG A 59 2.87 3.57 3.40
N PHE A 60 2.75 3.78 4.70
CA PHE A 60 1.89 4.78 5.32
C PHE A 60 2.78 5.78 6.04
N GLY A 61 2.93 6.98 5.48
CA GLY A 61 3.63 8.10 6.14
C GLY A 61 2.66 8.89 7.00
N PHE A 62 2.88 8.94 8.31
CA PHE A 62 2.04 9.70 9.24
C PHE A 62 2.46 11.17 9.25
N ASP A 63 1.50 12.08 9.12
CA ASP A 63 1.74 13.52 9.13
C ASP A 63 0.73 14.23 10.06
N PRO A 64 0.94 14.15 11.39
CA PRO A 64 0.15 14.93 12.33
C PRO A 64 0.36 16.43 12.08
N GLY A 65 -0.75 17.15 11.96
CA GLY A 65 -0.80 18.57 11.59
C GLY A 65 -0.70 18.85 10.09
N ASN A 66 -0.69 17.82 9.24
CA ASN A 66 -0.60 17.94 7.77
C ASN A 66 0.53 18.88 7.31
N ARG A 67 1.69 18.76 7.96
CA ARG A 67 2.83 19.67 7.81
C ARG A 67 3.61 19.44 6.52
N ALA A 68 3.53 18.23 5.96
CA ALA A 68 4.12 17.88 4.67
C ALA A 68 3.29 18.39 3.48
N GLY A 69 2.07 18.89 3.71
CA GLY A 69 1.26 19.60 2.72
C GLY A 69 0.58 18.69 1.69
N GLY A 70 -0.09 17.64 2.16
CA GLY A 70 -0.85 16.73 1.29
C GLY A 70 -2.08 17.41 0.66
N ALA A 71 -2.53 16.90 -0.50
CA ALA A 71 -3.74 17.36 -1.19
C ALA A 71 -5.04 16.88 -0.51
N VAL A 72 -5.16 17.10 0.80
CA VAL A 72 -6.34 16.81 1.61
C VAL A 72 -6.68 18.01 2.49
N ASP A 73 -7.96 18.36 2.54
CA ASP A 73 -8.48 19.39 3.45
C ASP A 73 -8.81 18.75 4.80
N ALA A 74 -7.76 18.43 5.56
CA ALA A 74 -7.84 17.80 6.87
C ALA A 74 -6.68 18.27 7.76
N ALA A 75 -6.92 18.26 9.08
CA ALA A 75 -5.93 18.66 10.07
C ALA A 75 -4.72 17.72 10.12
N ASP A 76 -4.96 16.42 9.98
CA ASP A 76 -3.92 15.37 9.92
C ASP A 76 -4.03 14.61 8.60
N ALA A 77 -2.90 14.10 8.11
CA ALA A 77 -2.84 13.32 6.88
C ALA A 77 -2.06 12.02 7.05
N VAL A 78 -2.39 11.03 6.22
CA VAL A 78 -1.54 9.86 5.96
C VAL A 78 -1.20 9.80 4.47
N HIS A 79 0.09 9.73 4.15
CA HIS A 79 0.56 9.58 2.77
C HIS A 79 0.79 8.12 2.45
N TYR A 80 -0.09 7.56 1.63
CA TYR A 80 -0.03 6.19 1.17
C TYR A 80 0.77 6.05 -0.12
N ARG A 81 1.56 4.97 -0.20
CA ARG A 81 2.16 4.50 -1.46
C ARG A 81 2.26 2.98 -1.48
N ASN A 82 1.97 2.36 -2.61
CA ASN A 82 2.36 0.98 -2.89
C ASN A 82 3.22 0.86 -4.15
N ARG A 83 4.08 -0.15 -4.17
CA ARG A 83 4.91 -0.49 -5.33
C ARG A 83 5.26 -1.98 -5.30
N PHE A 84 5.22 -2.63 -6.47
CA PHE A 84 5.81 -3.95 -6.63
C PHE A 84 7.31 -3.89 -6.37
N LEU A 85 7.82 -4.93 -5.71
CA LEU A 85 9.26 -5.08 -5.56
C LEU A 85 9.82 -5.62 -6.88
N GLU A 86 10.70 -4.85 -7.51
CA GLU A 86 11.34 -5.23 -8.77
C GLU A 86 12.42 -6.30 -8.58
N THR A 87 11.98 -7.48 -8.16
CA THR A 87 12.80 -8.68 -8.07
C THR A 87 12.99 -9.30 -9.46
N ASP A 88 13.92 -10.24 -9.61
CA ASP A 88 14.07 -10.99 -10.86
C ASP A 88 12.82 -11.81 -11.20
N ALA A 89 12.03 -12.22 -10.20
CA ALA A 89 10.74 -12.88 -10.42
C ALA A 89 9.68 -11.92 -11.01
N TYR A 90 9.72 -10.64 -10.62
CA TYR A 90 8.81 -9.61 -11.15
C TYR A 90 9.15 -9.20 -12.58
N ARG A 91 10.44 -9.22 -12.94
CA ARG A 91 10.94 -8.71 -14.23
C ARG A 91 10.88 -9.71 -15.39
N LYS A 92 10.50 -10.96 -15.11
CA LYS A 92 10.34 -12.01 -16.13
C LYS A 92 9.04 -11.82 -16.88
#